data_AF-A0A962B1K5-F1
#
_entry.id   AF-A0A962B1K5-F1
#
_cell.length_a   1.000
_cell.length_b   1.000
_cell.length_c   1.000
_cell.angle_alpha   90.00
_cell.angle_beta   90.00
_cell.angle_gamma   90.00
#
_symmetry.space_group_name_H-M   'P 1'
#
loop_
_entity.id
_entity.type
_entity.pdbx_description
1 polymer ?
#
loop_
_entity_poly.entity_id
_entity_poly.type
_entity_poly.pdbx_seq_one_letter_code
_entity_poly.pdbx_strand_id
1 'polypeptide(L)'
;MGYFDGLTGASFKTDPQGRTVFYPFGVLAKGRIVPDDAAERALKRQLKTAYMVFLPATVAIAAVGVSSNLMLTLALITLLTVSFQLFVSSLIKGYARSDERLTLREAQMTQARSLGRRWLVALAIISALLAAGGLAVVALEPHEGLLTGLGTFAFFGACFAVFTSQVRRLKREAAGI
;
A
#
# COMPACT_ATOMS: atom_id res chain seq x y z
N MET A 1 -8.09 -15.19 3.52
CA MET A 1 -7.77 -13.76 3.74
C MET A 1 -7.86 -13.04 2.40
N GLY A 2 -8.72 -12.02 2.31
CA GLY A 2 -8.82 -11.18 1.11
C GLY A 2 -7.71 -10.15 1.04
N TYR A 3 -7.52 -9.52 -0.11
CA TYR A 3 -6.49 -8.48 -0.34
C TYR A 3 -6.56 -7.35 0.71
N PHE A 4 -7.76 -6.82 0.99
CA PHE A 4 -7.97 -5.76 1.96
C PHE A 4 -7.73 -6.20 3.42
N ASP A 5 -7.89 -7.48 3.74
CA ASP A 5 -7.55 -8.01 5.07
C ASP A 5 -6.04 -8.01 5.26
N GLY A 6 -5.28 -8.38 4.22
CA GLY A 6 -3.82 -8.29 4.22
C GLY A 6 -3.33 -6.85 4.31
N LEU A 7 -3.95 -5.93 3.56
CA LEU A 7 -3.57 -4.51 3.55
C LEU A 7 -3.82 -3.84 4.92
N THR A 8 -4.96 -4.12 5.54
CA THR A 8 -5.26 -3.59 6.88
C THR A 8 -4.38 -4.23 7.95
N GLY A 9 -4.15 -5.55 7.88
CA GLY A 9 -3.30 -6.27 8.83
C GLY A 9 -1.85 -5.79 8.84
N ALA A 10 -1.33 -5.35 7.70
CA ALA A 10 0.05 -4.86 7.58
C ALA A 10 0.36 -3.62 8.46
N SER A 11 -0.67 -2.88 8.85
CA SER A 11 -0.54 -1.67 9.66
C SER A 11 -0.56 -1.93 11.17
N PHE A 12 -0.71 -3.19 11.60
CA PHE A 12 -0.71 -3.57 13.01
C PHE A 12 0.52 -4.42 13.33
N LYS A 13 1.13 -4.17 14.48
CA LYS A 13 2.27 -4.92 15.02
C LYS A 13 2.02 -5.17 16.51
N THR A 14 2.50 -6.28 17.03
CA THR A 14 2.60 -6.50 18.48
C THR A 14 3.97 -6.02 18.94
N ASP A 15 4.01 -5.13 19.93
CA ASP A 15 5.27 -4.62 20.50
C ASP A 15 5.92 -5.66 21.44
N PRO A 16 7.16 -5.44 21.91
CA PRO A 16 7.84 -6.34 22.85
C PRO A 16 7.12 -6.51 24.20
N GLN A 17 6.19 -5.62 24.54
CA GLN A 17 5.38 -5.67 25.76
C GLN A 17 4.04 -6.42 25.53
N GLY A 18 3.84 -6.98 24.34
CA GLY A 18 2.63 -7.74 23.98
C GLY A 18 1.43 -6.86 23.61
N ARG A 19 1.61 -5.55 23.44
CA ARG A 19 0.52 -4.63 23.10
C ARG A 19 0.38 -4.50 21.59
N THR A 20 -0.85 -4.37 21.10
CA THR A 20 -1.09 -4.07 19.69
C THR A 20 -0.82 -2.59 19.41
N VAL A 21 0.07 -2.32 18.46
CA VAL A 21 0.42 -0.99 17.97
C VAL A 21 -0.03 -0.84 16.52
N PHE A 22 -0.80 0.20 16.26
CA PHE A 22 -1.28 0.57 14.93
C PHE A 22 -0.46 1.73 14.34
N TYR A 23 0.01 1.58 13.09
CA TYR A 23 0.81 2.57 12.37
C TYR A 23 -0.02 3.21 11.23
N PRO A 24 -0.75 4.31 11.48
CA PRO A 24 -1.73 4.86 10.54
C PRO A 24 -1.14 5.31 9.20
N PHE A 25 0.10 5.77 9.20
CA PHE A 25 0.81 6.24 8.00
C PHE A 25 2.15 5.50 7.81
N GLY A 26 2.21 4.26 8.29
CA GLY A 26 3.41 3.42 8.20
C GLY A 26 4.64 4.09 8.81
N VAL A 27 5.76 4.04 8.09
CA VAL A 27 7.08 4.54 8.52
C VAL A 27 7.10 6.05 8.81
N LEU A 28 6.18 6.80 8.20
CA LEU A 28 6.14 8.26 8.33
C LEU A 28 5.49 8.74 9.63
N ALA A 29 4.86 7.85 10.40
CA ALA A 29 4.16 8.21 11.63
C ALA A 29 4.55 7.33 12.82
N LYS A 30 4.42 7.91 14.02
CA LYS A 30 4.49 7.14 15.27
C LYS A 30 3.31 6.20 15.39
N GLY A 31 3.55 5.02 15.97
CA GLY A 31 2.50 4.06 16.29
C GLY A 31 1.54 4.57 17.36
N ARG A 32 0.33 4.00 17.37
CA ARG A 32 -0.70 4.22 18.39
C ARG A 32 -1.02 2.91 19.08
N ILE A 33 -0.97 2.89 20.40
CA ILE A 33 -1.31 1.72 21.20
C ILE A 33 -2.83 1.55 21.14
N VAL A 34 -3.26 0.37 20.69
CA VAL A 34 -4.66 -0.01 20.64
C VAL A 34 -5.07 -0.49 22.04
N PRO A 35 -6.16 0.04 22.64
CA PRO A 35 -6.48 -0.23 24.04
C PRO A 35 -6.88 -1.69 24.32
N ASP A 36 -7.65 -2.30 23.42
CA ASP A 36 -8.22 -3.64 23.59
C ASP A 36 -8.53 -4.31 22.23
N ASP A 37 -8.88 -5.61 22.29
CA ASP A 37 -9.21 -6.41 21.11
C ASP A 37 -10.51 -5.96 20.39
N ALA A 38 -11.41 -5.28 21.10
CA ALA A 38 -12.64 -4.76 20.50
C ALA A 38 -12.34 -3.53 19.63
N ALA A 39 -11.50 -2.63 20.13
CA ALA A 39 -10.95 -1.48 19.43
C ALA A 39 -10.13 -1.92 18.22
N GLU A 40 -9.30 -2.96 18.35
CA GLU A 40 -8.54 -3.52 17.24
C GLU A 40 -9.46 -4.01 16.11
N ARG A 41 -10.48 -4.81 16.45
CA ARG A 41 -11.45 -5.33 15.46
C ARG A 41 -12.28 -4.22 14.83
N ALA A 42 -12.72 -3.24 15.61
CA ALA A 42 -13.46 -2.09 15.10
C ALA A 42 -12.60 -1.24 14.15
N LEU A 43 -11.34 -1.02 14.49
CA LEU A 43 -10.39 -0.26 13.68
C LEU A 43 -10.08 -0.98 12.37
N LYS A 44 -9.78 -2.29 12.42
CA LYS A 44 -9.56 -3.12 11.23
C LYS A 44 -10.77 -3.11 10.29
N ARG A 45 -11.98 -3.23 10.83
CA ARG A 45 -13.23 -3.17 10.04
C ARG A 45 -13.39 -1.81 9.34
N GLN A 46 -13.22 -0.71 10.07
CA GLN A 46 -13.37 0.64 9.52
C GLN A 46 -12.31 0.95 8.47
N LEU A 47 -11.05 0.58 8.71
CA LEU A 47 -9.97 0.70 7.73
C LEU A 47 -10.23 -0.13 6.48
N LYS A 48 -10.75 -1.35 6.63
CA LYS A 48 -11.09 -2.23 5.49
C LYS A 48 -12.15 -1.56 4.62
N THR A 49 -13.24 -1.07 5.22
CA THR A 49 -14.29 -0.36 4.49
C THR A 49 -13.75 0.90 3.83
N ALA A 50 -12.91 1.67 4.53
CA ALA A 50 -12.29 2.86 3.96
C ALA A 50 -11.42 2.48 2.75
N TYR A 51 -10.56 1.47 2.83
CA TYR A 51 -9.77 1.03 1.67
C TYR A 51 -10.64 0.54 0.50
N MET A 52 -11.75 -0.14 0.77
CA MET A 52 -12.68 -0.58 -0.27
C MET A 52 -13.34 0.59 -1.01
N VAL A 53 -13.46 1.77 -0.40
CA VAL A 53 -14.05 2.96 -1.01
C VAL A 53 -12.98 3.87 -1.61
N PHE A 54 -11.98 4.25 -0.81
CA PHE A 54 -10.97 5.24 -1.19
C PHE A 54 -10.03 4.72 -2.29
N LEU A 55 -9.60 3.45 -2.27
CA LEU A 55 -8.68 2.96 -3.31
C LEU A 55 -9.34 2.93 -4.71
N PRO A 56 -10.53 2.34 -4.92
CA PRO A 56 -11.20 2.39 -6.22
C PRO A 56 -11.53 3.82 -6.65
N ALA A 57 -11.93 4.69 -5.72
CA ALA A 57 -12.20 6.10 -6.03
C ALA A 57 -10.95 6.81 -6.55
N THR A 58 -9.79 6.63 -5.91
CA THR A 58 -8.52 7.21 -6.39
C THR A 58 -8.17 6.71 -7.79
N VAL A 59 -8.32 5.40 -8.05
CA VAL A 59 -8.03 4.81 -9.37
C VAL A 59 -8.99 5.36 -10.43
N ALA A 60 -10.28 5.47 -10.11
CA ALA A 60 -11.28 6.00 -11.04
C ALA A 60 -11.02 7.49 -11.38
N ILE A 61 -10.71 8.32 -10.39
CA ILE A 61 -10.36 9.73 -10.60
C ILE A 61 -9.11 9.84 -11.47
N ALA A 62 -8.06 9.05 -11.19
CA ALA A 62 -6.84 9.06 -11.98
C ALA A 62 -7.10 8.61 -13.43
N ALA A 63 -7.89 7.56 -13.64
CA ALA A 63 -8.19 7.03 -14.97
C ALA A 63 -8.98 8.03 -15.85
N VAL A 64 -9.95 8.74 -15.27
CA VAL A 64 -10.81 9.70 -15.99
C VAL A 64 -10.14 11.07 -16.13
N GLY A 65 -9.38 11.48 -15.13
CA GLY A 65 -8.89 12.86 -15.00
C GLY A 65 -7.61 13.15 -15.77
N VAL A 66 -6.72 12.15 -15.92
CA VAL A 66 -5.41 12.33 -16.59
C VAL A 66 -5.55 12.75 -18.05
N SER A 67 -6.63 12.38 -18.73
CA SER A 67 -6.90 12.71 -20.14
C SER A 67 -7.62 14.04 -20.36
N SER A 68 -8.21 14.64 -19.32
CA SER A 68 -9.12 15.79 -19.47
C SER A 68 -8.62 17.06 -18.79
N ASN A 69 -8.25 17.00 -17.50
CA ASN A 69 -7.80 18.16 -16.74
C ASN A 69 -6.91 17.75 -15.57
N LEU A 70 -5.60 17.90 -15.75
CA LEU A 70 -4.60 17.51 -14.75
C LEU A 70 -4.78 18.26 -13.42
N MET A 71 -5.07 19.56 -13.44
CA MET A 71 -5.22 20.36 -12.22
C MET A 71 -6.42 19.90 -11.39
N LEU A 72 -7.57 19.66 -12.03
CA LEU A 72 -8.75 19.15 -11.35
C LEU A 72 -8.51 17.75 -10.77
N THR A 73 -7.80 16.90 -11.52
CA THR A 73 -7.42 15.55 -11.07
C THR A 73 -6.55 15.61 -9.82
N LEU A 74 -5.52 16.45 -9.83
CA LEU A 74 -4.63 16.64 -8.68
C LEU A 74 -5.39 17.21 -7.47
N ALA A 75 -6.29 18.17 -7.68
CA ALA A 75 -7.11 18.73 -6.62
C ALA A 75 -8.02 17.67 -5.97
N LEU A 76 -8.70 16.85 -6.78
CA LEU A 76 -9.58 15.78 -6.27
C LEU A 76 -8.80 14.68 -5.55
N ILE A 77 -7.66 14.24 -6.09
CA ILE A 77 -6.81 13.24 -5.42
C ILE A 77 -6.27 13.79 -4.09
N THR A 78 -5.86 15.06 -4.06
CA THR A 78 -5.37 15.71 -2.84
C THR A 78 -6.48 15.79 -1.80
N LEU A 79 -7.68 16.25 -2.19
CA LEU A 79 -8.84 16.32 -1.31
C LEU A 79 -9.19 14.96 -0.74
N LEU A 80 -9.28 13.93 -1.59
CA LEU A 80 -9.58 12.56 -1.20
C LEU A 80 -8.54 12.01 -0.21
N THR A 81 -7.27 12.28 -0.45
CA THR A 81 -6.16 11.87 0.43
C THR A 81 -6.25 12.56 1.79
N VAL A 82 -6.49 13.87 1.82
CA VAL A 82 -6.66 14.62 3.07
C VAL A 82 -7.88 14.13 3.85
N SER A 83 -9.01 13.90 3.18
CA SER A 83 -10.21 13.32 3.81
C SER A 83 -9.94 11.95 4.45
N PHE A 84 -9.19 11.08 3.75
CA PHE A 84 -8.78 9.78 4.30
C PHE A 84 -7.89 9.95 5.54
N GLN A 85 -6.91 10.86 5.49
CA GLN A 85 -6.03 11.12 6.63
C GLN A 85 -6.78 11.66 7.84
N LEU A 86 -7.73 12.57 7.64
CA LEU A 86 -8.58 13.11 8.70
C LEU A 86 -9.48 12.03 9.29
N PHE A 87 -10.04 11.16 8.46
CA PHE A 87 -10.83 10.00 8.90
C PHE A 87 -9.98 9.05 9.75
N VAL A 88 -8.82 8.62 9.29
CA VAL A 88 -7.95 7.72 10.08
C VAL A 88 -7.50 8.40 11.38
N SER A 89 -7.20 9.70 11.33
CA SER A 89 -6.80 10.48 12.52
C SER A 89 -7.92 10.61 13.54
N SER A 90 -9.18 10.66 13.11
CA SER A 90 -10.33 10.70 14.03
C SER A 90 -10.54 9.35 14.72
N LEU A 91 -10.31 8.23 14.03
CA LEU A 91 -10.45 6.88 14.61
C LEU A 91 -9.47 6.60 15.75
N ILE A 92 -8.28 7.20 15.69
CA ILE A 92 -7.20 7.00 16.67
C ILE A 92 -7.10 8.17 17.66
N LYS A 93 -8.06 9.10 17.64
CA LYS A 93 -8.08 10.25 18.54
C LYS A 93 -8.27 9.75 19.97
N GLY A 94 -7.26 9.95 20.82
CA GLY A 94 -7.24 9.48 22.21
C GLY A 94 -6.37 8.24 22.45
N TYR A 95 -5.84 7.60 21.41
CA TYR A 95 -4.94 6.46 21.61
C TYR A 95 -3.56 6.93 22.04
N ALA A 96 -2.97 6.22 23.01
CA ALA A 96 -1.63 6.51 23.51
C ALA A 96 -0.61 6.36 22.37
N ARG A 97 0.39 7.25 22.35
CA ARG A 97 1.47 7.18 21.37
C ARG A 97 2.45 6.09 21.78
N SER A 98 2.88 5.27 20.83
CA SER A 98 4.05 4.42 20.99
C SER A 98 5.29 5.20 20.58
N ASP A 99 6.38 5.06 21.33
CA ASP A 99 7.69 5.57 20.94
C ASP A 99 8.43 4.64 19.97
N GLU A 100 7.91 3.43 19.78
CA GLU A 100 8.40 2.50 18.77
C GLU A 100 8.04 2.98 17.36
N ARG A 101 9.06 3.10 16.51
CA ARG A 101 8.90 3.45 15.10
C ARG A 101 8.97 2.21 14.23
N LEU A 102 8.10 2.16 13.23
CA LEU A 102 8.15 1.12 12.22
C LEU A 102 9.30 1.41 11.25
N THR A 103 10.26 0.51 11.12
CA THR A 103 11.32 0.63 10.10
C THR A 103 10.79 0.24 8.71
N LEU A 104 11.42 0.75 7.64
CA LEU A 104 11.06 0.37 6.26
C LEU A 104 11.12 -1.15 6.03
N ARG A 105 12.14 -1.80 6.60
CA ARG A 105 12.32 -3.24 6.48
C ARG A 105 11.21 -4.01 7.18
N GLU A 106 10.83 -3.59 8.39
CA GLU A 106 9.71 -4.20 9.11
C GLU A 106 8.40 -3.97 8.38
N ALA A 107 8.12 -2.75 7.91
CA ALA A 107 6.91 -2.44 7.15
C ALA A 107 6.76 -3.35 5.91
N GLN A 108 7.83 -3.51 5.15
CA GLN A 108 7.83 -4.40 3.97
C GLN A 108 7.62 -5.87 4.34
N MET A 109 8.25 -6.34 5.42
CA MET A 109 8.11 -7.73 5.87
C MET A 109 6.71 -8.02 6.43
N THR A 110 6.15 -7.10 7.23
CA THR A 110 4.79 -7.20 7.73
C THR A 110 3.81 -7.22 6.57
N GLN A 111 3.94 -6.31 5.59
CA GLN A 111 3.13 -6.31 4.38
C GLN A 111 3.24 -7.63 3.60
N ALA A 112 4.46 -8.12 3.40
CA ALA A 112 4.72 -9.36 2.67
C ALA A 112 4.05 -10.57 3.36
N ARG A 113 4.15 -10.65 4.69
CA ARG A 113 3.51 -11.70 5.51
C ARG A 113 1.98 -11.58 5.49
N SER A 114 1.44 -10.37 5.56
CA SER A 114 -0.02 -10.14 5.58
C SER A 114 -0.70 -10.39 4.23
N LEU A 115 -0.07 -10.03 3.11
CA LEU A 115 -0.58 -10.37 1.76
C LEU A 115 -0.40 -11.86 1.45
N GLY A 116 0.72 -12.43 1.91
CA GLY A 116 1.09 -13.82 1.67
C GLY A 116 1.69 -14.05 0.27
N ARG A 117 2.36 -15.20 0.12
CA ARG A 117 3.15 -15.53 -1.08
C ARG A 117 2.35 -15.49 -2.38
N ARG A 118 1.11 -16.00 -2.37
CA ARG A 118 0.28 -16.11 -3.58
C ARG A 118 -0.04 -14.72 -4.17
N TRP A 119 -0.41 -13.77 -3.32
CA TRP A 119 -0.70 -12.40 -3.74
C TRP A 119 0.55 -11.67 -4.23
N LEU A 120 1.69 -11.84 -3.57
CA LEU A 120 2.94 -11.23 -4.02
C LEU A 120 3.38 -11.75 -5.40
N VAL A 121 3.21 -13.05 -5.67
CA VAL A 121 3.49 -13.62 -6.99
C VAL A 121 2.52 -13.06 -8.03
N ALA A 122 1.23 -12.98 -7.72
CA ALA A 122 0.24 -12.38 -8.64
C ALA A 122 0.57 -10.91 -8.96
N LEU A 123 0.91 -10.11 -7.94
CA LEU A 123 1.34 -8.72 -8.11
C LEU A 123 2.62 -8.60 -8.94
N ALA A 124 3.59 -9.50 -8.74
CA ALA A 124 4.80 -9.54 -9.56
C ALA A 124 4.48 -9.82 -11.03
N ILE A 125 3.59 -10.79 -11.31
CA ILE A 125 3.16 -11.09 -12.69
C ILE A 125 2.49 -9.87 -13.31
N ILE A 126 1.54 -9.24 -12.60
CA ILE A 126 0.84 -8.05 -13.08
C ILE A 126 1.82 -6.90 -13.35
N SER A 127 2.77 -6.64 -12.44
CA SER A 127 3.78 -5.60 -12.65
C SER A 127 4.70 -5.89 -13.83
N ALA A 128 5.05 -7.16 -14.08
CA ALA A 128 5.86 -7.53 -15.23
C ALA A 128 5.11 -7.30 -16.55
N LEU A 129 3.81 -7.65 -16.59
CA LEU A 129 2.95 -7.39 -17.75
C LEU A 129 2.81 -5.89 -18.02
N LEU A 130 2.60 -5.07 -16.98
CA LEU A 130 2.50 -3.61 -17.13
C LEU A 130 3.84 -2.98 -17.56
N ALA A 131 4.97 -3.48 -17.07
CA ALA A 131 6.28 -3.04 -17.53
C ALA A 131 6.50 -3.37 -19.02
N ALA A 132 6.14 -4.58 -19.45
CA ALA A 132 6.17 -4.97 -20.86
C ALA A 132 5.23 -4.10 -21.71
N GLY A 133 4.05 -3.75 -21.19
CA GLY A 133 3.15 -2.79 -21.81
C GLY A 133 3.78 -1.41 -22.00
N GLY A 134 4.54 -0.92 -21.01
CA GLY A 134 5.31 0.32 -21.13
C GLY A 134 6.32 0.28 -22.28
N LEU A 135 7.04 -0.84 -22.45
CA LEU A 135 7.94 -1.04 -23.60
C LEU A 135 7.18 -1.11 -24.93
N ALA A 136 6.00 -1.73 -24.95
CA ALA A 136 5.16 -1.79 -26.14
C ALA A 136 4.70 -0.39 -26.57
N VAL A 137 4.36 0.49 -25.62
CA VAL A 137 4.03 1.90 -25.92
C VAL A 137 5.21 2.62 -26.57
N VAL A 138 6.44 2.43 -26.07
CA VAL A 138 7.65 3.00 -26.70
C VAL A 138 7.83 2.47 -28.13
N ALA A 139 7.56 1.19 -28.37
CA ALA A 139 7.73 0.56 -29.67
C ALA A 139 6.65 0.98 -30.70
N LEU A 140 5.43 1.23 -30.24
CA LEU A 140 4.28 1.57 -31.11
C LEU A 140 4.15 3.08 -31.34
N GLU A 141 4.53 3.91 -30.37
CA GLU A 141 4.41 5.38 -30.44
C GLU A 141 5.73 6.06 -29.99
N PRO A 142 6.80 6.02 -30.83
CA PRO A 142 8.14 6.43 -30.39
C PRO A 142 8.30 7.93 -30.12
N HIS A 143 7.45 8.79 -30.69
CA HIS A 143 7.58 10.24 -30.55
C HIS A 143 6.75 10.82 -29.39
N GLU A 144 5.55 10.31 -29.15
CA GLU A 144 4.65 10.80 -28.08
C GLU A 144 4.66 9.88 -26.85
N GLY A 145 4.82 8.58 -27.07
CA GLY A 145 4.76 7.54 -26.04
C GLY A 145 6.09 7.28 -25.33
N LEU A 146 7.20 7.91 -25.73
CA LEU A 146 8.53 7.59 -25.19
C LEU A 146 8.67 7.91 -23.70
N LEU A 147 8.28 9.12 -23.27
CA LEU A 147 8.35 9.52 -21.86
C LEU A 147 7.40 8.68 -21.00
N THR A 148 6.16 8.50 -21.48
CA THR A 148 5.11 7.73 -20.79
C THR A 148 5.47 6.25 -20.69
N GLY A 149 5.98 5.66 -21.78
CA GLY A 149 6.37 4.26 -21.86
C GLY A 149 7.60 3.94 -21.03
N LEU A 150 8.64 4.78 -21.08
CA LEU A 150 9.82 4.65 -20.21
C LEU A 150 9.47 4.84 -18.74
N GLY A 151 8.64 5.84 -18.41
CA GLY A 151 8.17 6.08 -17.04
C GLY A 151 7.38 4.88 -16.50
N THR A 152 6.48 4.33 -17.31
CA THR A 152 5.69 3.13 -16.99
C THR A 152 6.60 1.91 -16.79
N PHE A 153 7.52 1.66 -17.72
CA PHE A 153 8.48 0.55 -17.61
C PHE A 153 9.35 0.66 -16.36
N ALA A 154 9.92 1.83 -16.09
CA ALA A 154 10.77 2.06 -14.93
C ALA A 154 10.00 1.87 -13.61
N PHE A 155 8.79 2.44 -13.51
CA PHE A 155 7.96 2.34 -12.32
C PHE A 155 7.53 0.89 -12.04
N PHE A 156 6.90 0.23 -13.02
CA PHE A 156 6.41 -1.14 -12.82
C PHE A 156 7.55 -2.17 -12.76
N GLY A 157 8.67 -1.92 -13.43
CA GLY A 157 9.89 -2.71 -13.29
C GLY A 157 10.48 -2.64 -11.88
N ALA A 158 10.50 -1.46 -11.26
CA ALA A 158 10.89 -1.31 -9.86
C ALA A 158 9.94 -2.06 -8.91
N CYS A 159 8.62 -1.96 -9.13
CA CYS A 159 7.63 -2.74 -8.37
C CYS A 159 7.86 -4.25 -8.48
N PHE A 160 8.13 -4.76 -9.68
CA PHE A 160 8.44 -6.17 -9.91
C PHE A 160 9.67 -6.62 -9.12
N ALA A 161 10.74 -5.84 -9.14
CA ALA A 161 11.96 -6.14 -8.38
C ALA A 161 11.68 -6.19 -6.86
N VAL A 162 10.86 -5.27 -6.35
CA VAL A 162 10.46 -5.27 -4.93
C VAL A 162 9.65 -6.52 -4.59
N PHE A 163 8.59 -6.83 -5.33
CA PHE A 163 7.72 -7.98 -5.04
C PHE A 163 8.48 -9.31 -5.13
N THR A 164 9.32 -9.49 -6.14
CA THR A 164 10.15 -10.70 -6.27
C THR A 164 11.17 -10.83 -5.13
N SER A 165 11.77 -9.71 -4.69
CA SER A 165 12.65 -9.71 -3.52
C SER A 165 11.92 -10.12 -2.23
N GLN A 166 10.67 -9.67 -2.04
CA GLN A 166 9.84 -10.05 -0.90
C GLN A 166 9.45 -11.53 -0.94
N VAL A 167 9.09 -12.07 -2.11
CA VAL A 167 8.81 -13.51 -2.28
C VAL A 167 10.03 -14.35 -1.92
N ARG A 168 11.23 -13.95 -2.36
CA ARG A 168 12.48 -14.64 -2.04
C ARG A 168 12.77 -14.61 -0.54
N ARG A 169 12.55 -13.47 0.12
CA ARG A 169 12.74 -13.30 1.57
C ARG A 169 11.78 -14.19 2.37
N LEU A 170 10.50 -14.19 2.03
CA LEU A 170 9.51 -15.10 2.66
C LEU A 170 9.87 -16.57 2.48
N LYS A 171 10.42 -16.95 1.32
CA LYS A 171 10.86 -18.33 1.06
C LYS A 171 12.06 -18.71 1.94
N ARG A 172 13.01 -17.80 2.17
CA ARG A 172 14.18 -18.02 3.04
C ARG A 172 13.77 -18.15 4.51
N GLU A 173 12.89 -17.27 5.00
CA GLU A 173 12.35 -17.37 6.36
C GLU A 173 11.60 -18.69 6.58
N ALA A 174 10.78 -19.13 5.61
CA ALA A 174 10.09 -20.41 5.69
C ALA A 174 11.04 -21.62 5.64
N ALA A 175 12.25 -21.44 5.12
CA ALA A 175 13.29 -22.47 5.08
C ALA A 175 14.24 -22.43 6.29
N GLY A 176 14.08 -21.46 7.21
CA GLY A 176 14.96 -21.29 8.37
C GLY A 176 16.36 -20.77 8.04
N ILE A 177 16.53 -20.08 6.89
CA ILE A 177 17.80 -19.55 6.37
C ILE A 177 17.82 -18.02 6.43
#